data_AF-A0A9W4I3H0-F1
#
_entry.id   AF-A0A9W4I3H0-F1
#
_cell.length_a   1.000
_cell.length_b   1.000
_cell.length_c   1.000
_cell.angle_alpha   90.00
_cell.angle_beta   90.00
_cell.angle_gamma   90.00
#
_symmetry.space_group_name_H-M   'P 1'
#
loop_
_entity.id
_entity.type
_entity.pdbx_description
1 polymer ?
#
loop_
_entity_poly.entity_id
_entity_poly.type
_entity_poly.pdbx_seq_one_letter_code
_entity_poly.pdbx_strand_id
1 'polypeptide(L)'
;MAIGNPMDNMKSTWRTWDRDQWKLPHKIFEHSNVYHIELNRDVPIHPKEDKIPYVSDWSLNRWVLVNSGVPLLVHQLFTYFTGYNFHPIIAFFYYYYASRLFTTRELRILRELGHTHGFLDGDKHERDGVPDVGVSKALTSVLLAGFVRPLMTVWLTYDAGKAPVSLSWAWLPLEIKFFDIAGIPLMTWFTMRFLGMPMGFYEWHVCQMYVIFAELAGHSGLRLHASPPNPLTWLMRMFDAELVIEDHDLHHRRGWKKSHNYGKQTRVWDRLFRTCSPRIESVDANIDYDNPVGMPIL
;
A
#
# COMPACT_ATOMS: atom_id res chain seq x y z
N MET A 1 1.65 -23.92 -35.06
CA MET A 1 1.72 -23.35 -33.69
C MET A 1 2.33 -21.97 -33.84
N ALA A 2 1.59 -20.90 -33.52
CA ALA A 2 2.18 -19.56 -33.48
C ALA A 2 3.16 -19.52 -32.30
N ILE A 3 4.43 -19.27 -32.58
CA ILE A 3 5.44 -19.01 -31.54
C ILE A 3 5.05 -17.67 -30.94
N GLY A 4 4.62 -17.66 -29.67
CA GLY A 4 4.23 -16.45 -28.96
C GLY A 4 5.36 -15.41 -29.01
N ASN A 5 5.00 -14.13 -29.06
CA ASN A 5 5.98 -13.05 -29.09
C ASN A 5 6.90 -13.15 -27.85
N PRO A 6 8.23 -13.16 -28.00
CA PRO A 6 9.15 -13.18 -26.84
C PRO A 6 8.91 -12.05 -25.84
N MET A 7 8.33 -10.94 -26.30
CA MET A 7 7.92 -9.79 -25.49
C MET A 7 6.71 -10.05 -24.57
N ASP A 8 6.00 -11.16 -24.75
CA ASP A 8 4.87 -11.58 -23.91
C ASP A 8 5.32 -12.49 -22.76
N ASN A 9 6.62 -12.79 -22.64
CA ASN A 9 7.15 -13.58 -21.55
C ASN A 9 7.15 -12.76 -20.25
N MET A 10 6.18 -13.04 -19.37
CA MET A 10 6.00 -12.37 -18.07
C MET A 10 6.92 -12.89 -16.96
N LYS A 11 7.85 -13.79 -17.28
CA LYS A 11 8.82 -14.30 -16.30
C LYS A 11 9.69 -13.19 -15.72
N SER A 12 10.02 -13.34 -14.44
CA SER A 12 10.89 -12.45 -13.68
C SER A 12 12.17 -13.20 -13.27
N THR A 13 13.13 -13.30 -14.19
CA THR A 13 14.41 -14.00 -13.98
C THR A 13 15.62 -13.06 -13.97
N TRP A 14 15.45 -11.78 -14.30
CA TRP A 14 16.57 -10.83 -14.48
C TRP A 14 17.46 -10.67 -13.25
N ARG A 15 16.93 -10.95 -12.06
CA ARG A 15 17.65 -10.92 -10.79
C ARG A 15 18.69 -12.05 -10.67
N THR A 16 18.60 -13.10 -11.47
CA THR A 16 19.58 -14.21 -11.53
C THR A 16 20.57 -14.06 -12.70
N TRP A 17 20.43 -13.05 -13.54
CA TRP A 17 21.36 -12.81 -14.64
C TRP A 17 22.71 -12.30 -14.13
N ASP A 18 23.74 -12.44 -14.96
CA ASP A 18 25.02 -11.79 -14.71
C ASP A 18 24.82 -10.27 -14.56
N ARG A 19 25.49 -9.67 -13.56
CA ARG A 19 25.43 -8.23 -13.26
C ARG A 19 25.93 -7.38 -14.43
N ASP A 20 26.74 -7.94 -15.31
CA ASP A 20 27.19 -7.27 -16.54
C ASP A 20 26.05 -7.05 -17.54
N GLN A 21 24.99 -7.86 -17.48
CA GLN A 21 23.78 -7.71 -18.30
C GLN A 21 22.83 -6.64 -17.73
N TRP A 22 23.06 -6.18 -16.49
CA TRP A 22 22.18 -5.25 -15.82
C TRP A 22 22.34 -3.82 -16.35
N LYS A 23 21.26 -3.36 -16.98
CA LYS A 23 21.06 -1.93 -17.28
C LYS A 23 20.75 -1.13 -16.02
N LEU A 24 20.85 0.20 -16.10
CA LEU A 24 20.58 1.11 -14.98
C LEU A 24 19.26 0.83 -14.23
N PRO A 25 18.13 0.50 -14.88
CA PRO A 25 16.90 0.19 -14.16
C PRO A 25 17.01 -0.99 -13.18
N HIS A 26 17.70 -2.06 -13.58
CA HIS A 26 17.95 -3.23 -12.73
C HIS A 26 18.76 -2.81 -11.49
N LYS A 27 19.80 -2.00 -11.68
CA LYS A 27 20.66 -1.49 -10.60
C LYS A 27 19.88 -0.61 -9.61
N ILE A 28 18.95 0.22 -10.09
CA ILE A 28 18.10 1.06 -9.23
C ILE A 28 17.13 0.21 -8.41
N PHE A 29 16.51 -0.81 -9.01
CA PHE A 29 15.66 -1.75 -8.28
C PHE A 29 16.44 -2.57 -7.25
N GLU A 30 17.66 -3.00 -7.58
CA GLU A 30 18.51 -3.72 -6.63
C GLU A 30 18.88 -2.82 -5.45
N HIS A 31 19.30 -1.58 -5.73
CA HIS A 31 19.69 -0.63 -4.70
C HIS A 31 18.52 -0.27 -3.77
N SER A 32 17.28 -0.25 -4.26
CA SER A 32 16.11 0.04 -3.42
C SER A 32 15.73 -1.16 -2.53
N ASN A 33 16.05 -2.39 -2.91
CA ASN A 33 15.82 -3.62 -2.14
C ASN A 33 14.38 -3.76 -1.59
N VAL A 34 13.40 -3.44 -2.44
CA VAL A 34 11.95 -3.50 -2.12
C VAL A 34 11.24 -4.65 -2.84
N TYR A 35 11.94 -5.76 -3.06
CA TYR A 35 11.37 -6.95 -3.67
C TYR A 35 10.36 -7.64 -2.76
N HIS A 36 9.38 -8.35 -3.34
CA HIS A 36 8.42 -9.17 -2.58
C HIS A 36 9.04 -10.46 -2.04
N ILE A 37 10.11 -10.96 -2.67
CA ILE A 37 10.79 -12.21 -2.32
C ILE A 37 12.32 -12.07 -2.45
N GLU A 38 13.03 -12.90 -1.72
CA GLU A 38 14.48 -13.09 -1.77
C GLU A 38 14.74 -14.39 -2.53
N LEU A 39 15.61 -14.35 -3.56
CA LEU A 39 15.78 -15.50 -4.46
C LEU A 39 16.41 -16.73 -3.79
N ASN A 40 17.15 -16.54 -2.70
CA ASN A 40 17.90 -17.60 -2.04
C ASN A 40 17.13 -18.23 -0.86
N ARG A 41 15.83 -17.94 -0.74
CA ARG A 41 14.99 -18.47 0.32
C ARG A 41 13.71 -19.00 -0.28
N ASP A 42 13.38 -20.23 0.13
CA ASP A 42 12.17 -20.89 -0.32
C ASP A 42 10.92 -20.21 0.25
N VAL A 43 9.87 -20.19 -0.55
CA VAL A 43 8.56 -19.68 -0.16
C VAL A 43 7.65 -20.88 0.13
N PRO A 44 7.04 -20.96 1.32
CA PRO A 44 6.09 -22.03 1.64
C PRO A 44 4.90 -22.05 0.68
N ILE A 45 4.53 -23.25 0.23
CA ILE A 45 3.35 -23.50 -0.61
C ILE A 45 2.34 -24.29 0.21
N HIS A 46 1.10 -23.80 0.23
CA HIS A 46 0.01 -24.37 1.00
C HIS A 46 -1.16 -24.72 0.08
N PRO A 47 -1.76 -25.91 0.20
CA PRO A 47 -3.10 -26.18 -0.31
C PRO A 47 -4.11 -25.11 0.12
N LYS A 48 -5.16 -24.93 -0.68
CA LYS A 48 -6.18 -23.89 -0.42
C LYS A 48 -6.99 -24.16 0.83
N GLU A 49 -7.10 -25.43 1.19
CA GLU A 49 -7.82 -25.95 2.35
C GLU A 49 -6.99 -25.88 3.63
N ASP A 50 -5.68 -25.61 3.54
CA ASP A 50 -4.82 -25.48 4.72
C ASP A 50 -5.27 -24.31 5.59
N LYS A 51 -4.99 -24.43 6.88
CA LYS A 51 -5.18 -23.33 7.82
C LYS A 51 -4.41 -22.08 7.39
N ILE A 52 -5.06 -20.91 7.51
CA ILE A 52 -4.47 -19.59 7.27
C ILE A 52 -4.21 -18.91 8.61
N PRO A 53 -2.98 -18.46 8.88
CA PRO A 53 -2.67 -17.73 10.09
C PRO A 53 -3.47 -16.42 10.19
N TYR A 54 -4.13 -16.21 11.32
CA TYR A 54 -4.76 -14.93 11.65
C TYR A 54 -3.70 -13.90 12.07
N VAL A 55 -3.80 -12.67 11.56
CA VAL A 55 -2.99 -11.56 12.06
C VAL A 55 -3.83 -10.69 12.97
N SER A 56 -3.37 -10.53 14.22
CA SER A 56 -4.11 -9.76 15.22
C SER A 56 -4.30 -8.30 14.81
N ASP A 57 -5.55 -7.82 14.88
CA ASP A 57 -5.90 -6.42 14.62
C ASP A 57 -5.12 -5.47 15.54
N TRP A 58 -4.90 -5.89 16.80
CA TRP A 58 -4.12 -5.11 17.73
C TRP A 58 -2.67 -5.00 17.26
N SER A 59 -2.09 -6.12 16.81
CA SER A 59 -0.71 -6.11 16.32
C SER A 59 -0.56 -5.17 15.12
N LEU A 60 -1.53 -5.16 14.21
CA LEU A 60 -1.53 -4.30 13.01
C LEU A 60 -1.66 -2.82 13.40
N ASN A 61 -2.64 -2.46 14.22
CA ASN A 61 -2.83 -1.09 14.71
C ASN A 61 -1.61 -0.61 15.50
N ARG A 62 -1.09 -1.44 16.41
CA ARG A 62 0.11 -1.13 17.20
C ARG A 62 1.30 -0.86 16.30
N TRP A 63 1.51 -1.65 15.25
CA TRP A 63 2.62 -1.46 14.33
C TRP A 63 2.55 -0.10 13.62
N VAL A 64 1.37 0.25 13.08
CA VAL A 64 1.16 1.54 12.41
C VAL A 64 1.31 2.70 13.39
N LEU A 65 0.70 2.62 14.57
CA LEU A 65 0.76 3.68 15.59
C LEU A 65 2.18 3.91 16.10
N VAL A 66 2.94 2.84 16.37
CA VAL A 66 4.33 2.98 16.81
C VAL A 66 5.18 3.61 15.71
N ASN A 67 5.13 3.09 14.47
CA ASN A 67 5.99 3.59 13.40
C ASN A 67 5.59 4.98 12.90
N SER A 68 4.30 5.34 12.93
CA SER A 68 3.83 6.70 12.62
C SER A 68 4.07 7.68 13.77
N GLY A 69 4.06 7.20 15.02
CA GLY A 69 4.27 7.99 16.23
C GLY A 69 5.74 8.34 16.50
N VAL A 70 6.70 7.50 16.08
CA VAL A 70 8.14 7.79 16.21
C VAL A 70 8.54 9.16 15.63
N PRO A 71 8.20 9.54 14.38
CA PRO A 71 8.54 10.86 13.86
C PRO A 71 7.81 12.00 14.59
N LEU A 72 6.59 11.78 15.07
CA LEU A 72 5.87 12.75 15.89
C LEU A 72 6.59 12.98 17.22
N LEU A 73 7.03 11.91 17.88
CA LEU A 73 7.76 11.96 19.14
C LEU A 73 9.09 12.69 18.96
N VAL A 74 9.84 12.37 17.91
CA VAL A 74 11.13 13.05 17.63
C VAL A 74 10.93 14.54 17.36
N HIS A 75 9.93 14.92 16.57
CA HIS A 75 9.60 16.33 16.36
C HIS A 75 9.15 17.00 17.67
N GLN A 76 8.32 16.35 18.48
CA GLN A 76 7.90 16.86 19.79
C GLN A 76 9.09 17.09 20.74
N LEU A 77 10.04 16.15 20.79
CA LEU A 77 11.25 16.28 21.60
C LEU A 77 12.12 17.44 21.10
N PHE A 78 12.28 17.60 19.79
CA PHE A 78 12.99 18.76 19.22
C PHE A 78 12.34 20.07 19.66
N THR A 79 11.02 20.19 19.53
CA THR A 79 10.28 21.40 19.90
C THR A 79 10.40 21.68 21.40
N TYR A 80 10.33 20.64 22.23
CA TYR A 80 10.47 20.75 23.68
C TYR A 80 11.87 21.21 24.11
N PHE A 81 12.93 20.62 23.56
CA PHE A 81 14.30 20.92 24.00
C PHE A 81 14.89 22.20 23.39
N THR A 82 14.45 22.59 22.19
CA THR A 82 15.01 23.76 21.50
C THR A 82 14.16 25.02 21.65
N GLY A 83 12.86 24.87 21.97
CA GLY A 83 11.88 25.96 21.95
C GLY A 83 11.49 26.41 20.53
N TYR A 84 12.07 25.84 19.48
CA TYR A 84 11.77 26.14 18.08
C TYR A 84 10.88 25.04 17.48
N ASN A 85 10.00 25.43 16.56
CA ASN A 85 9.23 24.48 15.76
C ASN A 85 9.85 24.33 14.36
N PHE A 86 9.56 23.24 13.66
CA PHE A 86 10.03 23.07 12.29
C PHE A 86 9.41 24.12 11.37
N HIS A 87 10.26 24.78 10.59
CA HIS A 87 9.80 25.54 9.43
C HIS A 87 9.08 24.57 8.45
N PRO A 88 8.02 24.98 7.75
CA PRO A 88 7.26 24.09 6.86
C PRO A 88 8.09 23.29 5.84
N ILE A 89 9.16 23.88 5.32
CA ILE A 89 10.10 23.21 4.41
C ILE A 89 10.81 22.05 5.12
N ILE A 90 11.28 22.27 6.35
CA ILE A 90 11.94 21.23 7.15
C ILE A 90 10.93 20.14 7.49
N ALA A 91 9.72 20.52 7.92
CA ALA A 91 8.65 19.57 8.20
C ALA A 91 8.31 18.71 6.99
N PHE A 92 8.19 19.30 5.80
CA PHE A 92 7.94 18.57 4.56
C PHE A 92 8.99 17.48 4.31
N PHE A 93 10.28 17.84 4.28
CA PHE A 93 11.33 16.86 4.04
C PHE A 93 11.41 15.82 5.15
N TYR A 94 11.28 16.24 6.41
CA TYR A 94 11.29 15.36 7.57
C TYR A 94 10.20 14.27 7.48
N TYR A 95 8.94 14.66 7.28
CA TYR A 95 7.83 13.71 7.20
C TYR A 95 7.82 12.92 5.89
N TYR A 96 8.35 13.48 4.79
CA TYR A 96 8.60 12.73 3.57
C TYR A 96 9.61 11.58 3.80
N TYR A 97 10.74 11.85 4.45
CA TYR A 97 11.70 10.79 4.77
C TYR A 97 11.16 9.80 5.81
N ALA A 98 10.40 10.27 6.80
CA ALA A 98 9.76 9.40 7.79
C ALA A 98 8.76 8.43 7.15
N SER A 99 7.90 8.91 6.25
CA SER A 99 6.96 8.05 5.51
C SER A 99 7.69 7.07 4.58
N ARG A 100 8.79 7.49 3.95
CA ARG A 100 9.64 6.58 3.16
C ARG A 100 10.26 5.46 4.01
N LEU A 101 10.72 5.78 5.22
CA LEU A 101 11.24 4.80 6.17
C LEU A 101 10.15 3.84 6.63
N PHE A 102 8.96 4.36 6.95
CA PHE A 102 7.76 3.57 7.27
C PHE A 102 7.46 2.56 6.16
N THR A 103 7.30 3.01 4.92
CA THR A 103 7.01 2.15 3.76
C THR A 103 8.10 1.11 3.52
N THR A 104 9.38 1.49 3.66
CA THR A 104 10.49 0.55 3.46
C THR A 104 10.50 -0.55 4.51
N ARG A 105 10.22 -0.21 5.78
CA ARG A 105 10.09 -1.21 6.86
C ARG A 105 8.93 -2.14 6.60
N GLU A 106 7.79 -1.59 6.21
CA GLU A 106 6.60 -2.37 5.88
C GLU A 106 6.88 -3.39 4.78
N LEU A 107 7.44 -2.97 3.65
CA LEU A 107 7.76 -3.85 2.53
C LEU A 107 8.72 -4.97 2.92
N ARG A 108 9.71 -4.70 3.78
CA ARG A 108 10.63 -5.72 4.29
C ARG A 108 9.94 -6.74 5.18
N ILE A 109 9.02 -6.30 6.04
CA ILE A 109 8.23 -7.19 6.90
C ILE A 109 7.28 -8.03 6.05
N LEU A 110 6.60 -7.43 5.07
CA LEU A 110 5.72 -8.16 4.15
C LEU A 110 6.50 -9.22 3.37
N ARG A 111 7.73 -8.91 2.92
CA ARG A 111 8.64 -9.90 2.32
C ARG A 111 8.99 -11.04 3.28
N GLU A 112 9.35 -10.71 4.53
CA GLU A 112 9.67 -11.72 5.55
C GLU A 112 8.49 -12.64 5.85
N LEU A 113 7.29 -12.07 5.97
CA LEU A 113 6.05 -12.82 6.14
C LEU A 113 5.76 -13.69 4.92
N GLY A 114 6.05 -13.22 3.71
CA GLY A 114 5.90 -14.03 2.49
C GLY A 114 6.78 -15.27 2.49
N HIS A 115 8.00 -15.15 3.00
CA HIS A 115 8.89 -16.30 3.18
C HIS A 115 8.57 -17.20 4.37
N THR A 116 7.69 -16.76 5.27
CA THR A 116 7.31 -17.52 6.46
C THR A 116 5.96 -18.21 6.29
N HIS A 117 5.04 -17.59 5.55
CA HIS A 117 3.64 -18.02 5.45
C HIS A 117 3.17 -18.22 3.99
N GLY A 118 3.97 -17.85 3.00
CA GLY A 118 3.62 -17.98 1.59
C GLY A 118 2.65 -16.92 1.09
N PHE A 119 2.15 -17.14 -0.13
CA PHE A 119 1.24 -16.26 -0.84
C PHE A 119 -0.05 -17.00 -1.20
N LEU A 120 -1.14 -16.25 -1.30
CA LEU A 120 -2.42 -16.76 -1.80
C LEU A 120 -2.23 -17.29 -3.23
N ASP A 121 -2.87 -18.43 -3.55
CA ASP A 121 -2.72 -19.14 -4.85
C ASP A 121 -1.31 -19.67 -5.15
N GLY A 122 -0.44 -19.72 -4.13
CA GLY A 122 0.92 -20.24 -4.25
C GLY A 122 0.98 -21.70 -4.74
N ASP A 123 -0.10 -22.47 -4.57
CA ASP A 123 -0.24 -23.83 -5.08
C ASP A 123 -0.32 -23.92 -6.61
N LYS A 124 -0.66 -22.81 -7.28
CA LYS A 124 -0.80 -22.73 -8.74
C LYS A 124 0.22 -21.82 -9.40
N HIS A 125 0.55 -20.71 -8.73
CA HIS A 125 1.36 -19.64 -9.30
C HIS A 125 2.37 -19.15 -8.27
N GLU A 126 3.62 -19.01 -8.69
CA GLU A 126 4.63 -18.28 -7.90
C GLU A 126 4.24 -16.80 -7.81
N ARG A 127 4.73 -16.12 -6.77
CA ARG A 127 4.47 -14.69 -6.60
C ARG A 127 5.09 -13.88 -7.75
N ASP A 128 4.25 -13.08 -8.41
CA ASP A 128 4.68 -12.21 -9.50
C ASP A 128 5.82 -11.25 -9.10
N GLY A 129 6.90 -11.30 -9.88
CA GLY A 129 8.00 -10.35 -9.85
C GLY A 129 7.87 -9.28 -10.94
N VAL A 130 8.88 -8.41 -11.06
CA VAL A 130 8.95 -7.46 -12.19
C VAL A 130 9.38 -8.24 -13.44
N PRO A 131 8.57 -8.30 -14.51
CA PRO A 131 8.91 -9.08 -15.70
C PRO A 131 10.22 -8.60 -16.35
N ASP A 132 10.97 -9.52 -16.92
CA ASP A 132 12.29 -9.26 -17.54
C ASP A 132 12.22 -8.20 -18.64
N VAL A 133 11.20 -8.30 -19.49
CA VAL A 133 10.91 -7.35 -20.57
C VAL A 133 10.35 -6.02 -20.05
N GLY A 134 9.89 -5.99 -18.81
CA GLY A 134 9.15 -4.90 -18.18
C GLY A 134 9.98 -4.05 -17.22
N VAL A 135 11.23 -4.39 -16.89
CA VAL A 135 11.99 -3.70 -15.84
C VAL A 135 12.12 -2.19 -16.08
N SER A 136 12.49 -1.78 -17.30
CA SER A 136 12.57 -0.35 -17.66
C SER A 136 11.21 0.33 -17.62
N LYS A 137 10.14 -0.36 -18.01
CA LYS A 137 8.76 0.17 -17.98
C LYS A 137 8.27 0.31 -16.54
N ALA A 138 8.59 -0.65 -15.67
CA ALA A 138 8.28 -0.60 -14.25
C ALA A 138 8.98 0.58 -13.57
N LEU A 139 10.30 0.74 -13.79
CA LEU A 139 11.03 1.89 -13.25
C LEU A 139 10.50 3.20 -13.83
N THR A 140 10.31 3.27 -15.15
CA THR A 140 9.74 4.45 -15.81
C THR A 140 8.36 4.77 -15.24
N SER A 141 7.51 3.78 -14.94
CA SER A 141 6.20 4.02 -14.35
C SER A 141 6.31 4.62 -12.95
N VAL A 142 7.22 4.10 -12.12
CA VAL A 142 7.51 4.63 -10.79
C VAL A 142 8.07 6.06 -10.87
N LEU A 143 9.03 6.32 -11.77
CA LEU A 143 9.62 7.66 -11.98
C LEU A 143 8.63 8.64 -12.62
N LEU A 144 7.83 8.19 -13.58
CA LEU A 144 6.79 9.01 -14.20
C LEU A 144 5.74 9.41 -13.17
N ALA A 145 5.32 8.48 -12.32
CA ALA A 145 4.38 8.75 -11.25
C ALA A 145 4.98 9.66 -10.17
N GLY A 146 6.20 9.37 -9.73
CA GLY A 146 6.83 10.05 -8.59
C GLY A 146 7.59 11.34 -8.91
N PHE A 147 7.99 11.56 -10.16
CA PHE A 147 8.87 12.70 -10.53
C PHE A 147 8.39 13.46 -11.76
N VAL A 148 8.19 12.79 -12.89
CA VAL A 148 7.89 13.48 -14.16
C VAL A 148 6.49 14.09 -14.16
N ARG A 149 5.47 13.42 -13.60
CA ARG A 149 4.15 14.03 -13.45
C ARG A 149 4.19 15.31 -12.63
N PRO A 150 4.72 15.31 -11.39
CA PRO A 150 4.88 16.54 -10.62
C PRO A 150 5.65 17.61 -11.40
N LEU A 151 6.76 17.25 -12.05
CA LEU A 151 7.59 18.18 -12.81
C LEU A 151 6.87 18.78 -14.00
N MET A 152 6.19 17.98 -14.82
CA MET A 152 5.42 18.43 -15.98
C MET A 152 4.23 19.29 -15.57
N THR A 153 3.55 18.92 -14.48
CA THR A 153 2.49 19.74 -13.90
C THR A 153 3.05 21.10 -13.52
N VAL A 154 4.17 21.16 -12.78
CA VAL A 154 4.80 22.44 -12.43
C VAL A 154 5.24 23.19 -13.69
N TRP A 155 5.97 22.59 -14.62
CA TRP A 155 6.49 23.29 -15.80
C TRP A 155 5.39 23.85 -16.71
N LEU A 156 4.29 23.13 -16.90
CA LEU A 156 3.20 23.55 -17.78
C LEU A 156 2.21 24.51 -17.12
N THR A 157 2.01 24.40 -15.81
CA THR A 157 0.88 25.07 -15.15
C THR A 157 1.28 26.00 -14.00
N TYR A 158 2.53 25.96 -13.53
CA TYR A 158 3.03 26.87 -12.52
C TYR A 158 3.28 28.26 -13.12
N ASP A 159 2.52 29.23 -12.65
CA ASP A 159 2.68 30.64 -12.97
C ASP A 159 3.21 31.36 -11.74
N ALA A 160 4.48 31.80 -11.80
CA ALA A 160 5.14 32.47 -10.69
C ALA A 160 4.49 33.82 -10.31
N GLY A 161 3.67 34.41 -11.18
CA GLY A 161 2.91 35.63 -10.91
C GLY A 161 1.58 35.39 -10.19
N LYS A 162 1.19 34.13 -9.99
CA LYS A 162 -0.08 33.74 -9.40
C LYS A 162 0.12 33.07 -8.05
N ALA A 163 -0.36 33.73 -6.99
CA ALA A 163 -0.42 33.13 -5.66
C ALA A 163 -1.52 32.05 -5.60
N PRO A 164 -1.42 31.06 -4.68
CA PRO A 164 -2.41 29.98 -4.55
C PRO A 164 -3.87 30.44 -4.41
N VAL A 165 -4.11 31.69 -3.98
CA VAL A 165 -5.44 32.30 -3.89
C VAL A 165 -6.14 32.49 -5.26
N SER A 166 -5.40 32.52 -6.37
CA SER A 166 -5.95 32.68 -7.73
C SER A 166 -6.49 31.37 -8.33
N LEU A 167 -6.67 30.33 -7.52
CA LEU A 167 -7.22 29.05 -7.92
C LEU A 167 -8.66 29.20 -8.47
N SER A 168 -8.94 28.64 -9.64
CA SER A 168 -10.28 28.68 -10.25
C SER A 168 -11.17 27.57 -9.67
N TRP A 169 -11.80 27.85 -8.54
CA TRP A 169 -12.63 26.91 -7.78
C TRP A 169 -13.77 26.25 -8.58
N ALA A 170 -14.24 26.87 -9.66
CA ALA A 170 -15.36 26.38 -10.47
C ALA A 170 -14.98 25.24 -11.44
N TRP A 171 -13.77 25.28 -11.99
CA TRP A 171 -13.28 24.30 -12.98
C TRP A 171 -12.47 23.17 -12.36
N LEU A 172 -11.95 23.45 -11.16
CA LEU A 172 -11.18 22.57 -10.33
C LEU A 172 -11.77 21.13 -10.29
N PRO A 173 -13.05 20.88 -9.95
CA PRO A 173 -13.58 19.51 -9.77
C PRO A 173 -13.63 18.67 -11.05
N LEU A 174 -13.60 19.30 -12.23
CA LEU A 174 -13.66 18.65 -13.53
C LEU A 174 -12.27 18.23 -14.04
N GLU A 175 -11.21 18.96 -13.66
CA GLU A 175 -9.86 18.80 -14.23
C GLU A 175 -9.05 17.63 -13.67
N ILE A 176 -9.36 17.18 -12.47
CA ILE A 176 -8.76 15.97 -11.91
C ILE A 176 -9.92 14.94 -12.03
N LYS A 177 -9.78 13.63 -12.26
CA LYS A 177 -9.08 12.70 -11.37
C LYS A 177 -9.21 13.09 -9.87
N PHE A 178 -10.12 14.04 -9.54
CA PHE A 178 -10.12 14.98 -8.41
C PHE A 178 -10.56 14.26 -7.20
N PHE A 179 -11.55 13.39 -7.33
CA PHE A 179 -11.99 12.58 -6.21
C PHE A 179 -10.82 11.85 -5.55
N ASP A 180 -10.02 11.06 -6.25
CA ASP A 180 -9.08 10.20 -5.53
C ASP A 180 -7.87 10.92 -4.89
N ILE A 181 -7.25 11.89 -5.58
CA ILE A 181 -5.99 12.49 -5.11
C ILE A 181 -6.21 13.69 -4.17
N ALA A 182 -7.22 14.53 -4.44
CA ALA A 182 -7.44 15.76 -3.69
C ALA A 182 -8.84 15.87 -3.08
N GLY A 183 -9.85 15.31 -3.75
CA GLY A 183 -11.26 15.42 -3.43
C GLY A 183 -11.63 14.58 -2.22
N ILE A 184 -11.23 13.33 -2.12
CA ILE A 184 -11.44 12.45 -0.96
C ILE A 184 -10.70 13.03 0.25
N PRO A 185 -9.41 13.42 0.17
CA PRO A 185 -8.75 14.12 1.27
C PRO A 185 -9.46 15.43 1.66
N LEU A 186 -9.81 16.30 0.70
CA LEU A 186 -10.47 17.58 0.99
C LEU A 186 -11.89 17.41 1.53
N MET A 187 -12.70 16.53 0.97
CA MET A 187 -14.03 16.23 1.49
C MET A 187 -13.93 15.63 2.89
N THR A 188 -12.99 14.71 3.12
CA THR A 188 -12.73 14.21 4.48
C THR A 188 -12.36 15.37 5.41
N TRP A 189 -11.48 16.27 4.99
CA TRP A 189 -11.12 17.47 5.77
C TRP A 189 -12.34 18.36 6.07
N PHE A 190 -13.14 18.69 5.06
CA PHE A 190 -14.34 19.51 5.20
C PHE A 190 -15.38 18.82 6.09
N THR A 191 -15.72 17.56 5.82
CA THR A 191 -16.68 16.77 6.60
C THR A 191 -16.26 16.68 8.06
N MET A 192 -15.01 16.32 8.35
CA MET A 192 -14.53 16.24 9.72
C MET A 192 -14.58 17.60 10.42
N ARG A 193 -14.24 18.69 9.70
CA ARG A 193 -14.38 20.06 10.23
C ARG A 193 -15.83 20.43 10.51
N PHE A 194 -16.77 20.11 9.62
CA PHE A 194 -18.21 20.37 9.81
C PHE A 194 -18.81 19.55 10.94
N LEU A 195 -18.29 18.35 11.19
CA LEU A 195 -18.67 17.49 12.32
C LEU A 195 -18.01 17.92 13.65
N GLY A 196 -17.27 19.02 13.69
CA GLY A 196 -16.62 19.52 14.91
C GLY A 196 -15.31 18.82 15.28
N MET A 197 -14.72 18.06 14.35
CA MET A 197 -13.46 17.32 14.53
C MET A 197 -12.38 17.81 13.54
N PRO A 198 -11.93 19.08 13.60
CA PRO A 198 -10.92 19.59 12.68
C PRO A 198 -9.60 18.82 12.85
N MET A 199 -9.17 18.15 11.78
CA MET A 199 -7.91 17.39 11.78
C MET A 199 -6.74 18.28 11.36
N GLY A 200 -5.73 18.39 12.23
CA GLY A 200 -4.47 19.06 11.96
C GLY A 200 -3.46 18.16 11.25
N PHE A 201 -2.27 18.69 10.98
CA PHE A 201 -1.25 17.97 10.23
C PHE A 201 -0.87 16.62 10.86
N TYR A 202 -0.77 16.54 12.19
CA TYR A 202 -0.33 15.32 12.88
C TYR A 202 -1.36 14.20 12.82
N GLU A 203 -2.66 14.53 12.93
CA GLU A 203 -3.75 13.58 12.73
C GLU A 203 -3.75 13.06 11.28
N TRP A 204 -3.59 13.97 10.31
CA TRP A 204 -3.47 13.61 8.89
C TRP A 204 -2.28 12.70 8.60
N HIS A 205 -1.13 12.95 9.23
CA HIS A 205 0.06 12.09 9.11
C HIS A 205 -0.25 10.66 9.57
N VAL A 206 -0.87 10.49 10.74
CA VAL A 206 -1.23 9.15 11.23
C VAL A 206 -2.23 8.47 10.29
N CYS A 207 -3.30 9.16 9.88
CA CYS A 207 -4.27 8.63 8.91
C CYS A 207 -3.60 8.21 7.59
N GLN A 208 -2.66 9.01 7.09
CA GLN A 208 -1.91 8.69 5.87
C GLN A 208 -1.08 7.42 6.03
N MET A 209 -0.46 7.19 7.19
CA MET A 209 0.30 5.96 7.44
C MET A 209 -0.60 4.73 7.48
N TYR A 210 -1.83 4.85 8.02
CA TYR A 210 -2.84 3.80 7.95
C TYR A 210 -3.26 3.48 6.50
N VAL A 211 -3.44 4.50 5.67
CA VAL A 211 -3.78 4.32 4.24
C VAL A 211 -2.64 3.65 3.49
N ILE A 212 -1.39 4.13 3.66
CA ILE A 212 -0.20 3.53 3.04
C ILE A 212 -0.09 2.06 3.43
N PHE A 213 -0.26 1.76 4.72
CA PHE A 213 -0.18 0.39 5.21
C PHE A 213 -1.23 -0.52 4.56
N ALA A 214 -2.49 -0.08 4.57
CA ALA A 214 -3.58 -0.88 4.01
C ALA A 214 -3.38 -1.18 2.51
N GLU A 215 -2.91 -0.20 1.73
CA GLU A 215 -2.65 -0.35 0.30
C GLU A 215 -1.50 -1.36 0.06
N LEU A 216 -0.37 -1.21 0.76
CA LEU A 216 0.79 -2.10 0.56
C LEU A 216 0.50 -3.54 1.04
N ALA A 217 -0.13 -3.70 2.20
CA ALA A 217 -0.54 -4.99 2.71
C ALA A 217 -1.60 -5.66 1.81
N GLY A 218 -2.60 -4.92 1.33
CA GLY A 218 -3.62 -5.44 0.41
C GLY A 218 -3.03 -5.93 -0.91
N HIS A 219 -2.02 -5.23 -1.43
CA HIS A 219 -1.31 -5.62 -2.66
C HIS A 219 -0.27 -6.73 -2.47
N SER A 220 0.05 -7.11 -1.23
CA SER A 220 1.12 -8.07 -0.93
C SER A 220 0.81 -9.48 -1.44
N GLY A 221 -0.47 -9.87 -1.49
CA GLY A 221 -0.90 -11.23 -1.81
C GLY A 221 -0.50 -12.27 -0.76
N LEU A 222 -0.09 -11.86 0.44
CA LEU A 222 0.31 -12.77 1.51
C LEU A 222 -0.82 -13.70 1.92
N ARG A 223 -0.48 -14.96 2.21
CA ARG A 223 -1.43 -15.96 2.72
C ARG A 223 -1.67 -15.77 4.22
N LEU A 224 -2.31 -14.65 4.56
CA LEU A 224 -2.60 -14.24 5.93
C LEU A 224 -4.03 -13.71 6.02
N HIS A 225 -4.76 -14.11 7.07
CA HIS A 225 -6.07 -13.53 7.36
C HIS A 225 -5.84 -12.24 8.16
N ALA A 226 -5.60 -11.15 7.44
CA ALA A 226 -5.34 -9.84 8.00
C ALA A 226 -6.30 -8.81 7.39
N SER A 227 -6.93 -8.01 8.25
CA SER A 227 -7.75 -6.88 7.82
C SER A 227 -6.92 -5.60 7.78
N PRO A 228 -7.29 -4.59 6.95
CA PRO A 228 -6.74 -3.26 7.07
C PRO A 228 -6.82 -2.78 8.54
N PRO A 229 -5.74 -2.20 9.10
CA PRO A 229 -5.74 -1.76 10.49
C PRO A 229 -6.86 -0.73 10.70
N ASN A 230 -7.80 -1.04 11.59
CA ASN A 230 -8.94 -0.18 11.87
C ASN A 230 -9.41 -0.44 13.32
N PRO A 231 -9.66 0.59 14.15
CA PRO A 231 -10.16 0.41 15.51
C PRO A 231 -11.57 -0.24 15.57
N LEU A 232 -12.29 -0.24 14.45
CA LEU A 232 -13.65 -0.77 14.32
C LEU A 232 -13.71 -2.10 13.55
N THR A 233 -12.59 -2.80 13.31
CA THR A 233 -12.61 -4.08 12.59
C THR A 233 -13.53 -5.12 13.25
N TRP A 234 -13.55 -5.18 14.59
CA TRP A 234 -14.45 -6.06 15.34
C TRP A 234 -15.92 -5.80 15.00
N LEU A 235 -16.31 -4.54 14.79
CA LEU A 235 -17.66 -4.15 14.42
C LEU A 235 -17.97 -4.58 12.98
N MET A 236 -17.01 -4.43 12.07
CA MET A 236 -17.17 -4.85 10.68
C MET A 236 -17.35 -6.37 10.57
N ARG A 237 -16.64 -7.16 11.38
CA ARG A 237 -16.78 -8.63 11.43
C ARG A 237 -18.17 -9.09 11.83
N MET A 238 -18.84 -8.38 12.74
CA MET A 238 -20.22 -8.72 13.13
C MET A 238 -21.20 -8.68 11.95
N PHE A 239 -20.86 -7.96 10.87
CA PHE A 239 -21.68 -7.84 9.66
C PHE A 239 -21.06 -8.54 8.43
N ASP A 240 -19.95 -9.29 8.60
CA ASP A 240 -19.15 -9.86 7.50
C ASP A 240 -18.80 -8.77 6.46
N ALA A 241 -18.42 -7.60 6.98
CA ALA A 241 -18.08 -6.40 6.23
C ALA A 241 -16.61 -5.99 6.39
N GLU A 242 -15.82 -6.76 7.13
CA GLU A 242 -14.37 -6.61 7.18
C GLU A 242 -13.76 -6.97 5.83
N LEU A 243 -12.76 -6.20 5.40
CA LEU A 243 -11.95 -6.53 4.23
C LEU A 243 -10.72 -7.30 4.72
N VAL A 244 -10.29 -8.31 3.98
CA VAL A 244 -9.00 -8.99 4.23
C VAL A 244 -8.12 -8.99 2.98
N ILE A 245 -6.84 -9.34 3.13
CA ILE A 245 -5.87 -9.41 2.03
C ILE A 245 -6.42 -10.18 0.82
N GLU A 246 -7.07 -11.33 1.05
CA GLU A 246 -7.65 -12.11 -0.05
C GLU A 246 -8.74 -11.38 -0.82
N ASP A 247 -9.59 -10.59 -0.15
CA ASP A 247 -10.65 -9.84 -0.84
C ASP A 247 -10.02 -8.84 -1.85
N HIS A 248 -8.93 -8.18 -1.46
CA HIS A 248 -8.14 -7.26 -2.30
C HIS A 248 -7.36 -8.00 -3.40
N ASP A 249 -6.78 -9.15 -3.07
CA ASP A 249 -6.07 -9.97 -4.06
C ASP A 249 -7.02 -10.47 -5.16
N LEU A 250 -8.21 -10.96 -4.80
CA LEU A 250 -9.24 -11.40 -5.74
C LEU A 250 -9.72 -10.26 -6.65
N HIS A 251 -9.80 -9.03 -6.14
CA HIS A 251 -10.11 -7.84 -6.93
C HIS A 251 -9.09 -7.65 -8.06
N HIS A 252 -7.80 -7.79 -7.77
CA HIS A 252 -6.73 -7.63 -8.75
C HIS A 252 -6.57 -8.83 -9.68
N ARG A 253 -6.67 -10.05 -9.15
CA ARG A 253 -6.44 -11.31 -9.89
C ARG A 253 -7.45 -11.52 -11.02
N ARG A 254 -8.72 -11.15 -10.81
CA ARG A 254 -9.78 -11.36 -11.81
C ARG A 254 -9.84 -10.30 -12.93
N GLY A 255 -9.05 -9.23 -12.80
CA GLY A 255 -8.98 -8.15 -13.76
C GLY A 255 -10.28 -7.34 -13.90
N TRP A 256 -10.23 -6.30 -14.74
CA TRP A 256 -11.29 -5.27 -14.80
C TRP A 256 -12.64 -5.73 -15.38
N LYS A 257 -12.68 -6.82 -16.15
CA LYS A 257 -13.91 -7.27 -16.86
C LYS A 257 -14.89 -8.06 -15.98
N LYS A 258 -14.43 -8.65 -14.86
CA LYS A 258 -15.23 -9.45 -13.91
C LYS A 258 -14.77 -9.16 -12.46
N SER A 259 -14.69 -7.89 -12.11
CA SER A 259 -14.17 -7.42 -10.82
C SER A 259 -15.25 -7.39 -9.73
N HIS A 260 -14.80 -7.50 -8.47
CA HIS A 260 -15.59 -7.59 -7.23
C HIS A 260 -14.75 -6.95 -6.11
N ASN A 261 -15.30 -6.81 -4.89
CA ASN A 261 -14.60 -6.26 -3.72
C ASN A 261 -13.95 -4.90 -4.01
N TYR A 262 -14.75 -3.87 -4.30
CA TYR A 262 -14.29 -2.53 -4.64
C TYR A 262 -13.85 -1.70 -3.43
N GLY A 263 -14.23 -2.13 -2.23
CA GLY A 263 -13.77 -1.53 -0.98
C GLY A 263 -12.25 -1.59 -0.84
N LYS A 264 -11.68 -0.56 -0.22
CA LYS A 264 -10.23 -0.48 0.07
C LYS A 264 -9.87 -0.64 1.54
N GLN A 265 -10.81 -0.30 2.42
CA GLN A 265 -10.65 -0.32 3.88
C GLN A 265 -11.63 -1.29 4.55
N THR A 266 -12.83 -1.43 3.99
CA THR A 266 -13.88 -2.34 4.44
C THR A 266 -14.69 -2.82 3.24
N ARG A 267 -15.46 -3.89 3.41
CA ARG A 267 -16.46 -4.37 2.45
C ARG A 267 -17.87 -3.84 2.73
N VAL A 268 -18.04 -2.82 3.59
CA VAL A 268 -19.38 -2.28 3.95
C VAL A 268 -20.20 -1.92 2.70
N TRP A 269 -19.59 -1.20 1.77
CA TRP A 269 -20.24 -0.84 0.52
C TRP A 269 -20.42 -2.04 -0.41
N ASP A 270 -19.46 -2.97 -0.42
CA ASP A 270 -19.59 -4.19 -1.22
C ASP A 270 -20.74 -5.08 -0.74
N ARG A 271 -20.98 -5.13 0.57
CA ARG A 271 -22.12 -5.83 1.16
C ARG A 271 -23.43 -5.15 0.79
N LEU A 272 -23.49 -3.83 0.91
CA LEU A 272 -24.68 -3.05 0.57
C LEU A 272 -25.06 -3.19 -0.92
N PHE A 273 -24.07 -3.11 -1.81
CA PHE A 273 -24.26 -3.15 -3.25
C PHE A 273 -24.08 -4.53 -3.89
N ARG A 274 -23.87 -5.57 -3.07
CA ARG A 274 -23.73 -6.98 -3.47
C ARG A 274 -22.59 -7.22 -4.48
N THR A 275 -21.45 -6.58 -4.25
CA THR A 275 -20.23 -6.74 -5.06
C THR A 275 -19.16 -7.59 -4.37
N CYS A 276 -19.48 -8.22 -3.23
CA CYS A 276 -18.61 -9.21 -2.57
C CYS A 276 -18.45 -10.47 -3.43
N SER A 277 -17.22 -10.95 -3.58
CA SER A 277 -16.94 -12.31 -4.05
C SER A 277 -16.76 -13.28 -2.87
N PRO A 278 -17.08 -14.57 -3.02
CA PRO A 278 -16.71 -15.57 -2.03
C PRO A 278 -15.18 -15.67 -1.92
N ARG A 279 -14.71 -15.77 -0.67
CA ARG A 279 -13.31 -16.08 -0.32
C ARG A 279 -13.00 -17.53 -0.70
N ILE A 280 -11.76 -17.81 -1.08
CA ILE A 280 -11.31 -19.13 -1.51
C ILE A 280 -10.53 -19.79 -0.36
N GLU A 281 -9.51 -19.11 0.16
CA GLU A 281 -8.61 -19.65 1.17
C GLU A 281 -8.92 -19.08 2.57
N SER A 282 -9.34 -17.81 2.67
CA SER A 282 -9.71 -17.12 3.93
C SER A 282 -11.16 -17.35 4.35
N VAL A 283 -11.68 -18.55 4.10
CA VAL A 283 -13.00 -18.97 4.61
C VAL A 283 -12.92 -19.25 6.11
N ASP A 284 -14.01 -19.06 6.85
CA ASP A 284 -14.03 -19.15 8.32
C ASP A 284 -13.44 -20.47 8.86
N ALA A 285 -13.71 -21.58 8.16
CA ALA A 285 -13.20 -22.90 8.52
C ALA A 285 -11.67 -23.00 8.43
N ASN A 286 -11.02 -22.18 7.61
CA ASN A 286 -9.59 -22.20 7.38
C ASN A 286 -8.84 -21.23 8.29
N ILE A 287 -9.50 -20.28 8.95
CA ILE A 287 -8.78 -19.31 9.79
C ILE A 287 -8.22 -20.04 11.02
N ASP A 288 -6.93 -19.80 11.30
CA ASP A 288 -6.23 -20.27 12.49
C ASP A 288 -6.14 -19.14 13.50
N TYR A 289 -7.02 -19.18 14.50
CA TYR A 289 -7.01 -18.27 15.63
C TYR A 289 -6.14 -18.75 16.79
N ASP A 290 -5.70 -20.01 16.77
CA ASP A 290 -4.90 -20.62 17.84
C ASP A 290 -3.43 -20.21 17.72
N ASN A 291 -2.94 -19.96 16.49
CA ASN A 291 -1.57 -19.53 16.20
C ASN A 291 -1.53 -18.17 15.50
N PRO A 292 -1.86 -17.06 16.21
CA PRO A 292 -1.88 -15.74 15.60
C PRO A 292 -0.46 -15.25 15.27
N VAL A 293 -0.34 -14.58 14.12
CA VAL A 293 0.89 -13.92 13.66
C VAL A 293 0.91 -12.47 14.14
N GLY A 294 2.07 -12.02 14.62
CA GLY A 294 2.31 -10.65 15.03
C GLY A 294 3.15 -9.89 14.00
N MET A 295 2.87 -8.59 13.86
CA MET A 295 3.72 -7.66 13.12
C MET A 295 4.92 -7.25 13.98
N PRO A 296 6.17 -7.52 13.54
CA PRO A 296 7.36 -7.13 14.29
C PRO A 296 7.55 -5.62 14.28
N ILE A 297 7.79 -5.02 15.45
CA ILE A 297 7.90 -3.57 15.65
C ILE A 297 9.34 -3.06 15.54
N LEU A 298 10.33 -3.95 15.71
CA LEU A 298 11.76 -3.69 15.64
C LEU A 298 12.39 -4.52 14.53
#